data_AF-A0A9D8E1L4-F1
#
_entry.id   AF-A0A9D8E1L4-F1
#
_cell.length_a   1.000
_cell.length_b   1.000
_cell.length_c   1.000
_cell.angle_alpha   90.00
_cell.angle_beta   90.00
_cell.angle_gamma   90.00
#
_symmetry.space_group_name_H-M   'P 1'
#
loop_
_entity.id
_entity.type
_entity.pdbx_description
1 polymer ?
#
loop_
_entity_poly.entity_id
_entity_poly.type
_entity_poly.pdbx_seq_one_letter_code
_entity_poly.pdbx_strand_id
1 'polypeptide(L)'
;MPDESIVPGLHERVITERIFERIEELRRAYEPRKQALRPADASDRLAGFLADVVRRVFSALPEAERSTRGSELIRRAIEAVAAEAPGLVDLASDLPRTPAEVLEAVFERKPDGSPRAIEIPLTPLRDTTMLTNARGEPAIGHELRAEIDSADSIDLVMAFIRWSGVAPLLDAIERHCDRERPMRVLTTTYTNSTELRALEALQERGCEVRVSYDTSATRLHAKAWVFRRASGFSTAYIGSS
;
A
#
# COMPACT_ATOMS: atom_id res chain seq x y z
N MET A 1 -3.70 -25.99 6.22
CA MET A 1 -4.14 -25.97 4.80
C MET A 1 -5.33 -25.02 4.74
N PRO A 2 -5.20 -23.77 4.26
CA PRO A 2 -6.37 -22.91 4.15
C PRO A 2 -7.22 -23.38 2.97
N ASP A 3 -8.14 -24.27 3.30
CA ASP A 3 -9.50 -24.37 2.77
C ASP A 3 -9.70 -24.33 1.24
N GLU A 4 -9.43 -25.46 0.58
CA GLU A 4 -9.94 -25.80 -0.76
C GLU A 4 -11.34 -26.44 -0.69
N SER A 5 -12.19 -26.04 0.27
CA SER A 5 -13.58 -26.49 0.28
C SER A 5 -14.38 -25.75 -0.79
N ILE A 6 -14.92 -26.52 -1.75
CA ILE A 6 -15.99 -26.03 -2.62
C ILE A 6 -17.28 -26.10 -1.82
N VAL A 7 -17.75 -24.94 -1.37
CA VAL A 7 -18.97 -24.76 -0.57
C VAL A 7 -20.07 -24.06 -1.38
N PRO A 8 -21.35 -24.17 -1.02
CA PRO A 8 -22.41 -23.38 -1.65
C PRO A 8 -22.16 -21.88 -1.48
N GLY A 9 -22.22 -21.12 -2.58
CA GLY A 9 -21.98 -19.68 -2.56
C GLY A 9 -21.45 -19.14 -3.89
N LEU A 10 -21.11 -17.84 -3.92
CA LEU A 10 -20.44 -17.22 -5.05
C LEU A 10 -18.94 -17.54 -5.00
N HIS A 11 -18.39 -17.96 -6.14
CA HIS A 11 -16.98 -18.24 -6.30
C HIS A 11 -16.43 -17.42 -7.46
N GLU A 12 -15.23 -16.88 -7.28
CA GLU A 12 -14.48 -16.21 -8.34
C GLU A 12 -13.05 -16.77 -8.37
N ARG A 13 -12.90 -17.96 -8.96
CA ARG A 13 -11.63 -18.70 -9.01
C ARG A 13 -11.44 -19.34 -10.38
N VAL A 14 -10.19 -19.47 -10.81
CA VAL A 14 -9.83 -20.30 -11.97
C VAL A 14 -10.06 -21.77 -11.59
N ILE A 15 -10.78 -22.51 -12.43
CA ILE A 15 -11.03 -23.94 -12.24
C ILE A 15 -9.75 -24.70 -12.57
N THR A 16 -9.13 -25.30 -11.56
CA THR A 16 -8.00 -26.24 -11.71
C THR A 16 -8.51 -27.68 -11.89
N GLU A 17 -7.65 -28.62 -12.29
CA GLU A 17 -8.01 -30.05 -12.35
C GLU A 17 -8.61 -30.56 -11.03
N ARG A 18 -8.01 -30.19 -9.90
CA ARG A 18 -8.53 -30.56 -8.58
C ARG A 18 -9.91 -29.97 -8.30
N ILE A 19 -10.13 -28.70 -8.65
CA ILE A 19 -11.45 -28.06 -8.51
C ILE A 19 -12.46 -28.74 -9.43
N PHE A 20 -12.05 -29.08 -10.65
CA PHE A 20 -12.90 -29.79 -11.60
C PHE A 20 -13.34 -31.14 -11.04
N GLU A 21 -12.42 -32.00 -10.61
CA GLU A 21 -12.70 -33.29 -9.97
C GLU A 21 -13.66 -33.12 -8.78
N ARG A 22 -13.39 -32.14 -7.90
CA ARG A 22 -14.22 -31.89 -6.73
C ARG A 22 -15.63 -31.42 -7.08
N ILE A 23 -15.78 -30.61 -8.13
CA ILE A 23 -17.11 -30.20 -8.63
C ILE A 23 -17.88 -31.44 -9.09
N GLU A 24 -17.24 -32.35 -9.83
CA GLU A 24 -17.89 -33.55 -10.34
C GLU A 24 -18.34 -34.49 -9.22
N GLU A 25 -17.59 -34.63 -8.13
CA GLU A 25 -18.01 -35.36 -6.93
C GLU A 25 -19.27 -34.75 -6.28
N LEU A 26 -19.36 -33.42 -6.29
CA LEU A 26 -20.40 -32.65 -5.61
C LEU A 26 -21.68 -32.45 -6.45
N ARG A 27 -21.64 -32.81 -7.75
CA ARG A 27 -22.74 -32.61 -8.71
C ARG A 27 -24.07 -33.28 -8.34
N ARG A 28 -24.04 -34.30 -7.47
CA ARG A 28 -25.27 -34.94 -6.97
C ARG A 28 -26.07 -34.05 -6.03
N ALA A 29 -25.40 -33.17 -5.29
CA ALA A 29 -26.02 -32.32 -4.26
C ALA A 29 -26.04 -30.84 -4.65
N TYR A 30 -25.18 -30.41 -5.57
CA TYR A 30 -24.99 -29.01 -5.93
C TYR A 30 -24.89 -28.82 -7.44
N GLU A 31 -25.46 -27.72 -7.96
CA GLU A 31 -25.40 -27.35 -9.38
C GLU A 31 -24.32 -26.27 -9.59
N PRO A 32 -23.19 -26.59 -10.24
CA PRO A 32 -22.12 -25.64 -10.47
C PRO A 32 -22.42 -24.74 -11.67
N ARG A 33 -22.43 -23.41 -11.47
CA ARG A 33 -22.43 -22.46 -12.59
C ARG A 33 -20.99 -22.11 -13.00
N LYS A 34 -20.63 -22.43 -14.24
CA LYS A 34 -19.34 -22.10 -14.84
C LYS A 34 -19.51 -20.98 -15.88
N GLN A 35 -18.49 -20.14 -16.06
CA GLN A 35 -18.44 -19.17 -17.15
C GLN A 35 -17.05 -19.20 -17.79
N ALA A 36 -16.97 -18.89 -19.09
CA ALA A 36 -15.69 -18.74 -19.76
C ALA A 36 -14.92 -17.54 -19.17
N LEU A 37 -13.59 -17.65 -19.11
CA LEU A 37 -12.73 -16.53 -18.73
C LEU A 37 -12.79 -15.47 -19.83
N ARG A 38 -13.22 -14.25 -19.48
CA ARG A 38 -13.30 -13.13 -20.43
C ARG A 38 -11.89 -12.72 -20.85
N PRO A 39 -11.61 -12.49 -22.15
CA PRO A 39 -10.29 -12.03 -22.59
C PRO A 39 -9.81 -10.76 -21.88
N ALA A 40 -10.73 -9.83 -21.60
CA ALA A 40 -10.43 -8.58 -20.90
C ALA A 40 -9.92 -8.76 -19.46
N ASP A 41 -10.26 -9.87 -18.79
CA ASP A 41 -9.79 -10.16 -17.43
C ASP A 41 -8.66 -11.20 -17.40
N ALA A 42 -8.35 -11.83 -18.54
CA ALA A 42 -7.54 -13.04 -18.55
C ALA A 42 -6.13 -12.81 -17.99
N SER A 43 -5.52 -11.66 -18.32
CA SER A 43 -4.21 -11.25 -17.80
C SER A 43 -4.21 -11.23 -16.27
N ASP A 44 -5.11 -10.47 -15.65
CA ASP A 44 -5.13 -10.27 -14.20
C ASP A 44 -5.51 -11.55 -13.45
N ARG A 45 -6.50 -12.30 -13.96
CA ARG A 45 -6.98 -13.52 -13.31
C ARG A 45 -5.94 -14.64 -13.33
N LEU A 46 -5.25 -14.83 -14.46
CA LEU A 46 -4.20 -15.85 -14.57
C LEU A 46 -2.93 -15.45 -13.82
N ALA A 47 -2.52 -14.18 -13.88
CA ALA A 47 -1.38 -13.68 -13.11
C ALA A 47 -1.62 -13.80 -11.60
N GLY A 48 -2.82 -13.43 -11.13
CA GLY A 48 -3.21 -13.60 -9.72
C GLY A 48 -3.20 -15.07 -9.28
N PHE A 49 -3.74 -15.97 -10.11
CA PHE A 49 -3.70 -17.41 -9.84
C PHE A 49 -2.26 -17.94 -9.69
N LEU A 50 -1.35 -17.56 -10.62
CA LEU A 50 0.06 -17.94 -10.52
C LEU A 50 0.71 -17.36 -9.26
N ALA A 51 0.44 -16.10 -8.93
CA ALA A 51 0.95 -15.46 -7.72
C ALA A 51 0.54 -16.23 -6.46
N ASP A 52 -0.71 -16.70 -6.37
CA ASP A 52 -1.18 -17.50 -5.24
C ASP A 52 -0.52 -18.89 -5.17
N VAL A 53 -0.27 -19.54 -6.30
CA VAL A 53 0.52 -20.78 -6.36
C VAL A 53 1.94 -20.54 -5.84
N VAL A 54 2.62 -19.52 -6.36
CA VAL A 54 4.00 -19.18 -5.98
C VAL A 54 4.11 -18.78 -4.51
N ARG A 55 3.17 -17.98 -3.99
CA ARG A 55 3.10 -17.63 -2.56
C ARG A 55 3.04 -18.87 -1.67
N ARG A 56 2.19 -19.85 -2.01
CA ARG A 56 2.09 -21.11 -1.25
C ARG A 56 3.42 -21.87 -1.22
N VAL A 57 4.13 -21.93 -2.36
CA VAL A 57 5.45 -22.56 -2.43
C VAL A 57 6.45 -21.82 -1.53
N PHE A 58 6.51 -20.49 -1.60
CA PHE A 58 7.45 -19.70 -0.79
C PHE A 58 7.15 -19.74 0.70
N SER A 59 5.88 -19.75 1.10
CA SER A 59 5.48 -19.93 2.49
C SER A 59 5.89 -21.30 3.05
N ALA A 60 5.97 -22.33 2.20
CA ALA A 60 6.42 -23.67 2.58
C ALA A 60 7.95 -23.83 2.66
N LEU A 61 8.73 -22.90 2.11
CA LEU A 61 10.18 -22.90 2.25
C LEU A 61 10.60 -22.54 3.69
N PRO A 62 11.72 -23.11 4.20
CA PRO A 62 12.33 -22.67 5.44
C PRO A 62 12.61 -21.16 5.42
N GLU A 63 12.31 -20.46 6.51
CA GLU A 63 12.40 -19.01 6.58
C GLU A 63 13.78 -18.47 6.20
N ALA A 64 14.85 -19.10 6.71
CA ALA A 64 16.24 -18.74 6.42
C ALA A 64 16.64 -18.89 4.94
N GLU A 65 15.95 -19.75 4.18
CA GLU A 65 16.23 -20.01 2.78
C GLU A 65 15.29 -19.27 1.82
N ARG A 66 14.22 -18.65 2.34
CA ARG A 66 13.10 -18.14 1.53
C ARG A 66 13.54 -17.08 0.53
N SER A 67 14.47 -16.19 0.90
CA SER A 67 15.00 -15.17 -0.02
C SER A 67 15.85 -15.82 -1.14
N THR A 68 16.86 -16.61 -0.78
CA THR A 68 17.76 -17.24 -1.75
C THR A 68 17.00 -18.18 -2.68
N ARG A 69 16.33 -19.20 -2.13
CA ARG A 69 15.61 -20.20 -2.94
C ARG A 69 14.41 -19.61 -3.67
N GLY A 70 13.72 -18.64 -3.05
CA GLY A 70 12.64 -17.91 -3.70
C GLY A 70 13.12 -17.17 -4.95
N SER A 71 14.21 -16.40 -4.83
CA SER A 71 14.80 -15.66 -5.95
C SER A 71 15.27 -16.57 -7.09
N GLU A 72 15.89 -17.71 -6.77
CA GLU A 72 16.29 -18.72 -7.76
C GLU A 72 15.09 -19.34 -8.49
N LEU A 73 14.00 -19.63 -7.77
CA LEU A 73 12.76 -20.14 -8.36
C LEU A 73 12.12 -19.11 -9.29
N ILE A 74 12.08 -17.84 -8.88
CA ILE A 74 11.59 -16.75 -9.74
C ILE A 74 12.44 -16.60 -11.00
N ARG A 75 13.78 -16.62 -10.89
CA ARG A 75 14.67 -16.58 -12.06
C ARG A 75 14.34 -17.66 -13.07
N ARG A 76 14.26 -18.92 -12.63
CA ARG A 76 13.90 -20.06 -13.50
C ARG A 76 12.51 -19.90 -14.13
N ALA A 77 11.55 -19.36 -13.38
CA ALA A 77 10.21 -19.11 -13.90
C ALA A 77 10.20 -18.03 -14.98
N ILE A 78 10.91 -16.91 -14.77
CA ILE A 78 11.04 -15.83 -15.75
C ILE A 78 11.74 -16.34 -17.02
N GLU A 79 12.83 -17.10 -16.87
CA GLU A 79 13.56 -17.70 -18.00
C GLU A 79 12.67 -18.66 -18.82
N ALA A 80 11.87 -19.49 -18.14
CA ALA A 80 10.92 -20.38 -18.82
C ALA A 80 9.83 -19.59 -19.58
N VAL A 81 9.28 -18.53 -18.98
CA VAL A 81 8.29 -17.67 -19.65
C VAL A 81 8.92 -16.94 -20.85
N ALA A 82 10.15 -16.45 -20.72
CA ALA A 82 10.86 -15.77 -21.80
C ALA A 82 11.10 -16.70 -23.00
N ALA A 83 11.37 -17.98 -22.76
CA ALA A 83 11.55 -18.98 -23.81
C ALA A 83 10.26 -19.25 -24.61
N GLU A 84 9.09 -19.18 -23.97
CA GLU A 84 7.78 -19.38 -24.60
C GLU A 84 7.21 -18.11 -25.25
N ALA A 85 7.76 -16.93 -24.92
CA ALA A 85 7.29 -15.63 -25.40
C ALA A 85 8.42 -14.80 -26.07
N PRO A 86 9.19 -15.37 -27.02
CA PRO A 86 10.34 -14.67 -27.60
C PRO A 86 9.90 -13.40 -28.34
N GLY A 87 10.50 -12.26 -27.97
CA GLY A 87 10.25 -10.97 -28.61
C GLY A 87 8.93 -10.29 -28.23
N LEU A 88 8.14 -10.86 -27.32
CA LEU A 88 6.94 -10.19 -26.79
C LEU A 88 7.30 -9.13 -25.74
N VAL A 89 8.20 -9.49 -24.82
CA VAL A 89 8.69 -8.62 -23.73
C VAL A 89 10.15 -8.98 -23.42
N ASP A 90 11.00 -7.98 -23.17
CA ASP A 90 12.34 -8.21 -22.64
C ASP A 90 12.27 -8.47 -21.14
N LEU A 91 12.39 -9.73 -20.75
CA LEU A 91 12.33 -10.17 -19.35
C LEU A 91 13.72 -10.34 -18.71
N ALA A 92 14.81 -10.13 -19.47
CA ALA A 92 16.17 -10.31 -18.95
C ALA A 92 16.51 -9.30 -17.86
N SER A 93 15.96 -8.08 -17.95
CA SER A 93 16.11 -7.02 -16.94
C SER A 93 15.32 -7.26 -15.65
N ASP A 94 14.33 -8.16 -15.68
CA ASP A 94 13.44 -8.40 -14.54
C ASP A 94 13.95 -9.50 -13.59
N LEU A 95 15.11 -10.08 -13.90
CA LEU A 95 15.68 -11.17 -13.10
C LEU A 95 16.18 -10.66 -11.72
N PRO A 96 15.61 -11.14 -10.60
CA PRO A 96 15.97 -10.65 -9.26
C PRO A 96 17.41 -11.05 -8.88
N ARG A 97 18.08 -10.28 -8.02
CA ARG A 97 19.35 -10.74 -7.42
C ARG A 97 19.12 -11.98 -6.55
N THR A 98 20.18 -12.76 -6.34
CA THR A 98 20.18 -13.94 -5.46
C THR A 98 21.32 -13.82 -4.44
N PRO A 99 21.02 -13.74 -3.13
CA PRO A 99 19.68 -13.64 -2.53
C PRO A 99 18.92 -12.38 -2.99
N ALA A 100 17.58 -12.39 -2.86
CA ALA A 100 16.77 -11.23 -3.19
C ALA A 100 17.00 -10.10 -2.18
N GLU A 101 17.07 -8.89 -2.70
CA GLU A 101 17.22 -7.64 -1.94
C GLU A 101 16.09 -6.68 -2.33
N VAL A 102 15.67 -5.83 -1.41
CA VAL A 102 14.65 -4.80 -1.64
C VAL A 102 15.31 -3.45 -1.64
N LEU A 103 15.08 -2.66 -2.70
CA LEU A 103 15.48 -1.25 -2.72
C LEU A 103 14.51 -0.45 -1.84
N GLU A 104 14.89 -0.23 -0.58
CA GLU A 104 14.07 0.48 0.41
C GLU A 104 14.10 2.01 0.21
N ALA A 105 15.27 2.57 -0.11
CA ALA A 105 15.44 3.99 -0.33
C ALA A 105 16.62 4.30 -1.26
N VAL A 106 16.56 5.46 -1.92
CA VAL A 106 17.69 6.08 -2.63
C VAL A 106 17.87 7.48 -2.06
N PHE A 107 18.95 7.69 -1.32
CA PHE A 107 19.24 8.98 -0.68
C PHE A 107 20.02 9.92 -1.61
N GLU A 108 19.60 11.18 -1.67
CA GLU A 108 20.45 12.25 -2.22
C GLU A 108 21.76 12.34 -1.43
N ARG A 109 22.87 12.67 -2.10
CA ARG A 109 24.13 12.99 -1.41
C ARG A 109 24.20 14.47 -1.11
N LYS A 110 24.64 14.81 0.11
CA LYS A 110 25.02 16.17 0.48
C LYS A 110 26.35 16.57 -0.21
N PRO A 111 26.73 17.86 -0.22
CA PRO A 111 28.02 18.30 -0.77
C PRO A 111 29.25 17.62 -0.14
N ASP A 112 29.14 17.16 1.11
CA ASP A 112 30.19 16.41 1.82
C ASP A 112 30.23 14.90 1.47
N GLY A 113 29.33 14.43 0.59
CA GLY A 113 29.21 13.05 0.16
C GLY A 113 28.37 12.15 1.06
N SER A 114 27.95 12.60 2.25
CA SER A 114 27.07 11.85 3.14
C SER A 114 25.64 11.77 2.59
N PRO A 115 24.87 10.70 2.86
CA PRO A 115 23.48 10.63 2.45
C PRO A 115 22.64 11.66 3.22
N ARG A 116 21.68 12.27 2.51
CA ARG A 116 20.62 13.05 3.12
C ARG A 116 19.69 12.08 3.85
N ALA A 117 19.61 12.24 5.16
CA ALA A 117 18.72 11.41 5.98
C ALA A 117 17.27 11.65 5.55
N ILE A 118 16.56 10.54 5.34
CA ILE A 118 15.10 10.49 5.24
C ILE A 118 14.67 9.45 6.26
N GLU A 119 13.70 9.79 7.09
CA GLU A 119 13.14 8.87 8.07
C GLU A 119 12.30 7.80 7.35
N ILE A 120 12.55 6.52 7.66
CA ILE A 120 11.87 5.38 7.04
C ILE A 120 10.72 4.93 7.97
N PRO A 121 9.47 4.85 7.47
CA PRO A 121 8.36 4.33 8.27
C PRO A 121 8.61 2.89 8.74
N LEU A 122 8.09 2.52 9.91
CA LEU A 122 8.25 1.15 10.41
C LEU A 122 7.40 0.16 9.61
N THR A 123 6.30 0.64 9.03
CA THR A 123 5.50 -0.14 8.08
C THR A 123 6.11 -0.02 6.69
N PRO A 124 6.48 -1.12 6.02
CA PRO A 124 6.94 -1.07 4.64
C PRO A 124 5.90 -0.42 3.73
N LEU A 125 6.33 0.42 2.77
CA LEU A 125 5.42 1.21 1.92
C LEU A 125 4.44 0.38 1.06
N ARG A 126 4.69 -0.93 0.89
CA ARG A 126 3.84 -1.85 0.14
C ARG A 126 2.87 -2.64 1.02
N ASP A 127 3.06 -2.61 2.33
CA ASP A 127 2.30 -3.43 3.26
C ASP A 127 1.03 -2.71 3.71
N THR A 128 -0.05 -3.47 3.87
CA THR A 128 -1.28 -2.96 4.48
C THR A 128 -1.29 -3.37 5.95
N THR A 129 -1.34 -2.37 6.83
CA THR A 129 -1.31 -2.57 8.28
C THR A 129 -2.52 -1.94 8.96
N MET A 130 -3.06 -2.61 9.97
CA MET A 130 -4.07 -2.03 10.87
C MET A 130 -3.37 -1.45 12.09
N LEU A 131 -3.46 -0.14 12.27
CA LEU A 131 -2.91 0.56 13.43
C LEU A 131 -4.02 0.86 14.43
N THR A 132 -3.91 0.33 15.64
CA THR A 132 -4.90 0.53 16.71
C THR A 132 -4.37 1.37 17.87
N ASN A 133 -3.11 1.82 17.79
CA ASN A 133 -2.37 2.50 18.86
C ASN A 133 -2.30 1.65 20.15
N ALA A 134 -2.31 0.31 20.01
CA ALA A 134 -2.10 -0.58 21.16
C ALA A 134 -0.65 -0.48 21.67
N ARG A 135 -0.44 -0.82 22.95
CA ARG A 135 0.91 -0.88 23.51
C ARG A 135 1.76 -1.88 22.73
N GLY A 136 2.85 -1.42 22.13
CA GLY A 136 3.76 -2.23 21.32
C GLY A 136 3.56 -2.11 19.81
N GLU A 137 2.54 -1.39 19.35
CA GLU A 137 2.38 -1.04 17.94
C GLU A 137 3.12 0.27 17.59
N PRO A 138 3.56 0.47 16.33
CA PRO A 138 3.98 1.77 15.85
C PRO A 138 2.89 2.81 16.12
N ALA A 139 3.25 3.87 16.85
CA ALA A 139 2.33 4.97 17.08
C ALA A 139 2.06 5.67 15.74
N ILE A 140 0.79 5.94 15.41
CA ILE A 140 0.45 6.60 14.14
C ILE A 140 1.20 7.93 13.95
N GLY A 141 1.45 8.67 15.03
CA GLY A 141 2.22 9.92 14.95
C GLY A 141 3.68 9.72 14.51
N HIS A 142 4.30 8.59 14.84
CA HIS A 142 5.64 8.24 14.36
C HIS A 142 5.62 7.93 12.86
N GLU A 143 4.67 7.09 12.44
CA GLU A 143 4.49 6.74 11.03
C GLU A 143 4.24 7.99 10.17
N LEU A 144 3.30 8.85 10.59
CA LEU A 144 3.01 10.11 9.88
C LEU A 144 4.24 11.01 9.77
N ARG A 145 5.07 11.10 10.82
CA ARG A 145 6.29 11.90 10.78
C ARG A 145 7.30 11.39 9.75
N ALA A 146 7.52 10.08 9.71
CA ALA A 146 8.41 9.44 8.74
C ALA A 146 7.88 9.58 7.29
N GLU A 147 6.56 9.48 7.14
CA GLU A 147 5.88 9.63 5.86
C GLU A 147 5.99 11.06 5.31
N ILE A 148 5.88 12.10 6.15
CA ILE A 148 5.98 13.52 5.73
C ILE A 148 7.32 13.83 5.05
N ASP A 149 8.44 13.34 5.58
CA ASP A 149 9.78 13.69 5.09
C ASP A 149 10.06 13.07 3.71
N SER A 150 9.55 11.87 3.46
CA SER A 150 9.74 11.11 2.22
C SER A 150 8.71 11.42 1.13
N ALA A 151 7.62 12.14 1.44
CA ALA A 151 6.58 12.50 0.47
C ALA A 151 7.01 13.67 -0.43
N ASP A 152 6.59 13.64 -1.69
CA ASP A 152 6.73 14.75 -2.64
C ASP A 152 5.50 15.68 -2.64
N SER A 153 4.35 15.17 -2.20
CA SER A 153 3.17 15.99 -1.87
C SER A 153 2.27 15.27 -0.87
N ILE A 154 1.51 16.06 -0.11
CA ILE A 154 0.66 15.56 0.97
C ILE A 154 -0.76 16.10 0.80
N ASP A 155 -1.74 15.21 0.80
CA ASP A 155 -3.16 15.57 0.91
C ASP A 155 -3.70 15.11 2.26
N LEU A 156 -4.18 16.06 3.06
CA LEU A 156 -4.86 15.81 4.33
C LEU A 156 -6.33 16.16 4.20
N VAL A 157 -7.21 15.17 4.39
CA VAL A 157 -8.63 15.38 4.60
C VAL A 157 -8.94 15.00 6.03
N MET A 158 -9.36 15.96 6.86
CA MET A 158 -9.57 15.72 8.27
C MET A 158 -10.83 16.40 8.79
N ALA A 159 -11.75 15.61 9.34
CA ALA A 159 -13.03 16.06 9.87
C ALA A 159 -12.89 17.07 11.03
N PHE A 160 -11.85 16.93 11.85
CA PHE A 160 -11.52 17.85 12.93
C PHE A 160 -10.01 17.93 13.12
N ILE A 161 -9.46 19.15 13.19
CA ILE A 161 -8.03 19.36 13.41
C ILE A 161 -7.85 20.05 14.77
N ARG A 162 -7.24 19.34 15.71
CA ARG A 162 -6.91 19.86 17.05
C ARG A 162 -5.42 20.13 17.17
N TRP A 163 -5.05 21.10 18.00
CA TRP A 163 -3.65 21.43 18.26
C TRP A 163 -2.84 20.22 18.73
N SER A 164 -3.40 19.41 19.65
CA SER A 164 -2.72 18.23 20.18
C SER A 164 -2.36 17.19 19.12
N GLY A 165 -3.10 17.16 17.99
CA GLY A 165 -2.82 16.25 16.88
C GLY A 165 -1.77 16.78 15.91
N VAL A 166 -1.76 18.09 15.64
CA VAL A 166 -0.84 18.69 14.66
C VAL A 166 0.48 19.15 15.27
N ALA A 167 0.48 19.60 16.53
CA ALA A 167 1.67 20.15 17.19
C ALA A 167 2.89 19.22 17.12
N PRO A 168 2.77 17.89 17.31
CA PRO A 168 3.90 16.98 17.18
C PRO A 168 4.45 16.84 15.75
N LEU A 169 3.74 17.30 14.73
CA LEU A 169 4.10 17.15 13.31
C LEU A 169 4.61 18.46 12.70
N LEU A 170 4.47 19.61 13.37
CA LEU A 170 4.74 20.93 12.79
C LEU A 170 6.17 21.05 12.24
N ASP A 171 7.18 20.58 12.97
CA ASP A 171 8.58 20.64 12.52
C ASP A 171 8.81 19.84 11.22
N ALA A 172 8.12 18.70 11.07
CA ALA A 172 8.23 17.88 9.86
C ALA A 172 7.50 18.54 8.68
N ILE A 173 6.33 19.14 8.95
CA ILE A 173 5.53 19.87 7.97
C ILE A 173 6.30 21.11 7.47
N GLU A 174 6.95 21.85 8.36
CA GLU A 174 7.78 23.01 8.03
C GLU A 174 8.91 22.59 7.08
N ARG A 175 9.69 21.55 7.43
CA ARG A 175 10.75 21.02 6.56
C ARG A 175 10.23 20.52 5.21
N HIS A 176 9.01 20.00 5.15
CA HIS A 176 8.39 19.56 3.89
C HIS A 176 8.08 20.77 2.99
N CYS A 177 7.41 21.78 3.55
CA CYS A 177 7.01 22.96 2.80
C CYS A 177 8.20 23.87 2.43
N ASP A 178 9.22 23.96 3.28
CA ASP A 178 10.49 24.66 2.99
C ASP A 178 11.23 24.09 1.77
N ARG A 179 10.94 22.85 1.39
CA ARG A 179 11.45 22.21 0.17
C ARG A 179 10.54 22.44 -1.03
N GLU A 180 9.61 23.40 -0.94
CA GLU A 180 8.62 23.75 -1.96
C GLU A 180 7.71 22.58 -2.34
N ARG A 181 7.53 21.61 -1.42
CA ARG A 181 6.61 20.48 -1.63
C ARG A 181 5.22 20.83 -1.12
N PRO A 182 4.16 20.61 -1.93
CA PRO A 182 2.83 21.06 -1.58
C PRO A 182 2.17 20.16 -0.53
N MET A 183 1.59 20.79 0.48
CA MET A 183 0.71 20.14 1.45
C MET A 183 -0.66 20.82 1.44
N ARG A 184 -1.70 20.07 1.06
CA ARG A 184 -3.09 20.56 0.99
C ARG A 184 -3.90 20.00 2.13
N VAL A 185 -4.68 20.85 2.78
CA VAL A 185 -5.49 20.51 3.95
C VAL A 185 -6.95 20.86 3.69
N LEU A 186 -7.82 19.86 3.71
CA LEU A 186 -9.27 20.04 3.68
C LEU A 186 -9.86 19.67 5.03
N THR A 187 -10.63 20.59 5.62
CA THR A 187 -11.32 20.36 6.89
C THR A 187 -12.70 21.03 6.92
N THR A 188 -13.42 20.89 8.03
CA THR A 188 -14.73 21.49 8.26
C THR A 188 -14.86 22.02 9.69
N THR A 189 -15.84 22.89 9.91
CA THR A 189 -16.25 23.37 11.24
C THR A 189 -17.56 22.75 11.75
N TYR A 190 -18.17 21.80 11.02
CA TYR A 190 -19.50 21.26 11.34
C TYR A 190 -19.66 20.72 12.77
N THR A 191 -18.65 20.04 13.33
CA THR A 191 -18.69 19.53 14.72
C THR A 191 -18.14 20.52 15.75
N ASN A 192 -17.74 21.73 15.33
CA ASN A 192 -17.07 22.73 16.14
C ASN A 192 -15.84 22.20 16.92
N SER A 193 -15.18 21.16 16.39
CA SER A 193 -14.02 20.51 17.01
C SER A 193 -12.68 20.92 16.42
N THR A 194 -12.68 21.63 15.28
CA THR A 194 -11.48 22.17 14.65
C THR A 194 -11.04 23.43 15.36
N GLU A 195 -9.78 23.50 15.77
CA GLU A 195 -9.21 24.63 16.50
C GLU A 195 -8.54 25.62 15.54
N LEU A 196 -8.92 26.91 15.60
CA LEU A 196 -8.34 27.96 14.74
C LEU A 196 -6.81 28.00 14.83
N ARG A 197 -6.24 27.94 16.04
CA ARG A 197 -4.79 27.91 16.26
C ARG A 197 -4.06 26.78 15.52
N ALA A 198 -4.73 25.65 15.31
CA ALA A 198 -4.15 24.52 14.59
C ALA A 198 -4.11 24.79 13.09
N LEU A 199 -5.14 25.45 12.55
CA LEU A 199 -5.20 25.86 11.15
C LEU A 199 -4.22 26.98 10.84
N GLU A 200 -4.14 27.99 11.71
CA GLU A 200 -3.18 29.09 11.60
C GLU A 200 -1.75 28.55 11.58
N ALA A 201 -1.41 27.65 12.50
CA ALA A 201 -0.09 27.04 12.52
C ALA A 201 0.22 26.26 11.24
N LEU A 202 -0.73 25.48 10.69
CA LEU A 202 -0.51 24.80 9.40
C LEU A 202 -0.28 25.80 8.26
N GLN A 203 -1.09 26.85 8.18
CA GLN A 203 -0.97 27.88 7.15
C GLN A 203 0.36 28.64 7.26
N GLU A 204 0.82 28.96 8.48
CA GLU A 204 2.12 29.58 8.74
C GLU A 204 3.31 28.74 8.25
N ARG A 205 3.17 27.40 8.22
CA ARG A 205 4.20 26.49 7.66
C ARG A 205 4.06 26.33 6.14
N GLY A 206 3.18 27.06 5.48
CA GLY A 206 3.01 26.99 4.02
C GLY A 206 2.01 25.94 3.52
N CYS A 207 1.20 25.34 4.40
CA CYS A 207 0.11 24.46 3.96
C CYS A 207 -1.02 25.25 3.27
N GLU A 208 -1.58 24.68 2.21
CA GLU A 208 -2.80 25.18 1.57
C GLU A 208 -4.04 24.69 2.32
N VAL A 209 -4.54 25.51 3.25
CA VAL A 209 -5.70 25.15 4.08
C VAL A 209 -7.01 25.65 3.46
N ARG A 210 -7.98 24.75 3.27
CA ARG A 210 -9.37 25.09 2.92
C ARG A 210 -10.34 24.51 3.93
N VAL A 211 -11.28 25.35 4.37
CA VAL A 211 -12.26 25.01 5.40
C VAL A 211 -13.66 25.06 4.78
N SER A 212 -14.40 23.95 4.89
CA SER A 212 -15.83 23.95 4.63
C SER A 212 -16.59 24.47 5.86
N TYR A 213 -17.25 25.61 5.68
CA TYR A 213 -18.14 26.20 6.68
C TYR A 213 -19.60 25.75 6.52
N ASP A 214 -19.92 24.88 5.55
CA ASP A 214 -21.25 24.30 5.43
C ASP A 214 -21.51 23.35 6.61
N THR A 215 -22.45 23.72 7.46
CA THR A 215 -22.89 22.94 8.62
C THR A 215 -24.19 22.17 8.37
N SER A 216 -24.78 22.30 7.17
CA SER A 216 -26.16 21.91 6.87
C SER A 216 -26.28 20.72 5.91
N ALA A 217 -25.58 20.75 4.78
CA ALA A 217 -25.79 19.79 3.69
C ALA A 217 -24.71 18.70 3.64
N THR A 218 -23.46 19.04 3.95
CA THR A 218 -22.33 18.11 3.86
C THR A 218 -21.60 17.94 5.19
N ARG A 219 -21.72 16.74 5.79
CA ARG A 219 -21.03 16.37 7.04
C ARG A 219 -19.74 15.63 6.73
N LEU A 220 -18.68 16.37 6.37
CA LEU A 220 -17.35 15.78 6.17
C LEU A 220 -16.89 15.12 7.48
N HIS A 221 -16.81 13.79 7.48
CA HIS A 221 -16.32 13.00 8.63
C HIS A 221 -15.11 12.12 8.29
N ALA A 222 -14.60 12.25 7.06
CA ALA A 222 -13.43 11.53 6.58
C ALA A 222 -12.14 11.96 7.29
N LYS A 223 -11.21 11.02 7.42
CA LYS A 223 -9.87 11.22 8.00
C LYS A 223 -8.92 10.39 7.17
N ALA A 224 -8.11 11.08 6.39
CA ALA A 224 -7.17 10.48 5.48
C ALA A 224 -5.94 11.37 5.35
N TRP A 225 -4.78 10.77 5.58
CA TRP A 225 -3.51 11.28 5.07
C TRP A 225 -3.17 10.52 3.80
N VAL A 226 -2.80 11.24 2.74
CA VAL A 226 -2.32 10.64 1.49
C VAL A 226 -0.95 11.22 1.19
N PHE A 227 0.07 10.37 1.21
CA PHE A 227 1.45 10.72 0.94
C PHE A 227 1.79 10.26 -0.47
N ARG A 228 2.03 11.22 -1.37
CA ARG A 228 2.36 10.91 -2.77
C ARG A 228 3.85 10.99 -2.98
N ARG A 229 4.38 10.01 -3.71
CA ARG A 229 5.80 9.92 -4.07
C ARG A 229 5.95 9.71 -5.56
N ALA A 230 6.89 10.42 -6.16
CA ALA A 230 7.29 10.22 -7.56
C ALA A 230 7.87 8.82 -7.80
N SER A 231 8.34 8.15 -6.75
CA SER A 231 8.81 6.75 -6.80
C SER A 231 7.69 5.74 -7.13
N GLY A 232 6.42 6.13 -7.05
CA GLY A 232 5.27 5.24 -7.23
C GLY A 232 4.82 4.52 -5.95
N PHE A 233 5.59 4.61 -4.85
CA PHE A 233 5.25 4.01 -3.54
C PHE A 233 4.49 5.00 -2.64
N SER A 234 3.34 5.47 -3.13
CA SER A 234 2.45 6.35 -2.37
C SER A 234 1.68 5.55 -1.32
N THR A 235 1.48 6.13 -0.14
CA THR A 235 0.80 5.50 0.99
C THR A 235 -0.40 6.34 1.43
N ALA A 236 -1.37 5.70 2.09
CA ALA A 236 -2.51 6.39 2.66
C ALA A 236 -2.85 5.80 4.04
N TYR A 237 -3.11 6.69 4.99
CA TYR A 237 -3.57 6.34 6.34
C TYR A 237 -5.01 6.79 6.44
N ILE A 238 -5.94 5.84 6.48
CA ILE A 238 -7.38 6.08 6.48
C ILE A 238 -7.97 5.44 7.73
N GLY A 239 -8.74 6.19 8.52
CA GLY A 239 -9.28 5.65 9.77
C GLY A 239 -10.21 6.57 10.52
N SER A 240 -10.46 6.22 11.79
CA SER A 240 -11.31 6.97 12.71
C SER A 240 -10.56 8.04 13.51
N SER A 241 -9.22 7.98 13.50
CA SER A 241 -8.30 8.77 14.31
C SER A 241 -8.12 10.19 13.79
#